data_AF-A0A1I1L752-F1
#
_entry.id   AF-A0A1I1L752-F1
#
_cell.length_a   1.000
_cell.length_b   1.000
_cell.length_c   1.000
_cell.angle_alpha   90.00
_cell.angle_beta   90.00
_cell.angle_gamma   90.00
#
_symmetry.space_group_name_H-M   'P 1'
#
loop_
_entity.id
_entity.type
_entity.pdbx_description
1 polymer ?
#
loop_
_entity_poly.entity_id
_entity_poly.type
_entity_poly.pdbx_seq_one_letter_code
_entity_poly.pdbx_strand_id
1 'polypeptide(L)' 'MLELKDKWVLVTGASRGIGREIALAMAKYGANVIVHSRKREHTEDLVEEIKGHGVKAFSVAAELSEEEEVRKMADAVLKK' A
#
# COMPACT_ATOMS: atom_id res chain seq x y z
N MET A 1 14.12 -9.22 -14.80
CA MET A 1 12.88 -8.44 -14.59
C MET A 1 12.35 -8.81 -13.21
N LEU A 2 11.82 -7.86 -12.44
CA LEU A 2 11.26 -8.14 -11.11
C LEU A 2 9.96 -8.93 -11.29
N GLU A 3 9.88 -10.14 -10.73
CA GLU A 3 8.68 -10.97 -10.72
C GLU A 3 8.09 -10.96 -9.32
N LEU A 4 7.00 -10.20 -9.13
CA LEU A 4 6.35 -10.00 -7.84
C LEU A 4 4.95 -10.61 -7.77
N LYS A 5 4.62 -11.46 -8.74
CA LYS A 5 3.33 -12.12 -8.83
C LYS A 5 2.98 -12.79 -7.50
N ASP A 6 1.78 -12.52 -7.01
CA ASP A 6 1.22 -13.04 -5.76
C ASP A 6 1.97 -12.65 -4.47
N LYS A 7 2.97 -11.75 -4.55
CA LYS A 7 3.66 -11.19 -3.38
C LYS A 7 2.90 -9.98 -2.83
N TRP A 8 2.99 -9.76 -1.53
CA TRP A 8 2.48 -8.56 -0.87
C TRP A 8 3.60 -7.53 -0.67
N VAL A 9 3.30 -6.26 -0.96
CA VAL A 9 4.21 -5.12 -0.73
C VAL A 9 3.48 -4.05 0.07
N LEU A 10 4.09 -3.58 1.16
CA LEU A 10 3.64 -2.39 1.89
C LEU A 10 4.42 -1.17 1.41
N VAL A 11 3.71 -0.12 0.99
CA VAL A 11 4.31 1.16 0.61
C VAL A 11 3.82 2.26 1.57
N THR A 12 4.74 2.82 2.35
CA THR A 12 4.45 3.94 3.26
C THR A 12 4.54 5.28 2.54
N GLY A 13 3.73 6.26 2.96
CA GLY A 13 3.73 7.58 2.33
C GLY A 13 3.20 7.56 0.89
N ALA A 14 2.26 6.65 0.59
CA ALA A 14 1.81 6.37 -0.76
C ALA A 14 0.76 7.35 -1.32
N SER A 15 0.30 8.32 -0.54
CA SER A 15 -0.79 9.23 -0.95
C SER A 15 -0.45 10.15 -2.13
N ARG A 16 0.84 10.36 -2.43
CA ARG A 16 1.30 11.22 -3.54
C ARG A 16 2.77 10.98 -3.87
N GLY A 17 3.23 11.56 -4.97
CA GLY A 17 4.64 11.63 -5.34
C GLY A 17 5.28 10.25 -5.47
N ILE A 18 6.51 10.10 -4.97
CA ILE A 18 7.32 8.88 -5.16
C ILE A 18 6.62 7.63 -4.59
N GLY A 19 6.01 7.71 -3.41
CA GLY A 19 5.34 6.56 -2.81
C GLY A 19 4.18 6.05 -3.67
N ARG A 20 3.41 6.96 -4.29
CA ARG A 20 2.33 6.62 -5.22
C ARG A 20 2.86 5.89 -6.46
N GLU A 21 3.91 6.45 -7.07
CA GLU A 21 4.51 5.86 -8.27
C GLU A 21 5.15 4.49 -8.00
N ILE A 22 5.76 4.31 -6.84
CA ILE A 22 6.28 3.00 -6.40
C ILE A 22 5.12 2.01 -6.28
N ALA A 23 4.02 2.37 -5.62
CA ALA A 23 2.87 1.48 -5.45
C ALA A 23 2.30 1.02 -6.80
N LEU A 24 2.16 1.94 -7.77
CA LEU A 24 1.71 1.62 -9.13
C LEU A 24 2.73 0.76 -9.89
N ALA A 25 4.02 1.03 -9.75
CA ALA A 25 5.06 0.23 -10.38
C ALA A 25 5.02 -1.22 -9.86
N MET A 26 4.88 -1.42 -8.55
CA MET A 26 4.77 -2.76 -7.95
C MET A 26 3.55 -3.51 -8.45
N ALA A 27 2.41 -2.83 -8.58
CA ALA A 27 1.19 -3.39 -9.16
C ALA A 27 1.39 -3.86 -10.61
N LYS A 28 2.08 -3.07 -11.43
CA LYS A 28 2.44 -3.43 -12.82
C LYS A 28 3.32 -4.68 -12.90
N TYR A 29 4.13 -4.95 -11.87
CA TYR A 29 4.93 -6.18 -11.75
C TYR A 29 4.16 -7.37 -11.12
N GLY A 30 2.85 -7.22 -10.88
CA GLY A 30 1.97 -8.29 -10.39
C GLY A 30 1.89 -8.43 -8.87
N ALA A 31 2.43 -7.49 -8.11
CA ALA A 31 2.34 -7.50 -6.65
C ALA A 31 0.94 -7.09 -6.17
N ASN A 32 0.46 -7.72 -5.10
CA ASN A 32 -0.58 -7.16 -4.27
C ASN A 32 0.01 -6.03 -3.42
N VAL A 33 -0.69 -4.90 -3.30
CA VAL A 33 -0.12 -3.69 -2.70
C VAL A 33 -0.97 -3.20 -1.53
N ILE A 34 -0.33 -2.98 -0.38
CA ILE A 34 -0.91 -2.26 0.74
C ILE A 34 -0.32 -0.86 0.73
N VAL A 35 -1.17 0.15 0.67
CA VAL A 35 -0.77 1.56 0.65
C VAL A 35 -1.03 2.18 2.00
N HIS A 36 -0.07 2.96 2.48
CA HIS A 36 -0.15 3.63 3.77
C HIS A 36 -0.09 5.16 3.62
N SER A 37 -0.93 5.85 4.37
CA SER A 37 -0.74 7.27 4.69
C SER A 37 -1.34 7.59 6.06
N ARG A 38 -1.12 8.81 6.58
CA ARG A 38 -1.71 9.25 7.86
C ARG A 38 -3.23 9.15 7.95
N LYS A 39 -3.92 9.27 6.82
CA LYS A 39 -5.38 9.07 6.74
C LYS A 39 -5.72 8.16 5.59
N ARG A 40 -6.64 7.23 5.83
CA ARG A 40 -7.07 6.25 4.82
C ARG A 40 -7.57 6.92 3.54
N GLU A 41 -8.39 7.95 3.70
CA GLU A 41 -9.01 8.76 2.62
C GLU A 41 -8.01 9.25 1.56
N HIS A 42 -6.76 9.54 1.94
CA HIS A 42 -5.75 10.06 1.00
C HIS A 42 -5.17 8.99 0.05
N THR A 43 -5.62 7.74 0.12
CA THR A 43 -5.09 6.62 -0.68
C THR A 43 -6.19 5.77 -1.28
N GLU A 44 -7.46 6.15 -1.12
CA GLU A 44 -8.60 5.38 -1.63
C GLU A 44 -8.63 5.38 -3.16
N ASP A 45 -8.32 6.51 -3.79
CA ASP A 45 -8.17 6.63 -5.24
C ASP A 45 -7.07 5.69 -5.77
N LEU A 46 -5.92 5.67 -5.08
CA LEU A 46 -4.78 4.83 -5.45
C LEU A 46 -5.10 3.34 -5.31
N VAL A 47 -5.88 2.94 -4.30
CA VAL A 47 -6.32 1.54 -4.16
C VAL A 47 -7.11 1.10 -5.39
N GLU A 48 -8.02 1.93 -5.88
CA GLU A 48 -8.82 1.60 -7.06
C GLU A 48 -7.97 1.56 -8.34
N GLU A 49 -7.03 2.50 -8.49
CA GLU A 49 -6.08 2.49 -9.62
C GLU A 49 -5.21 1.22 -9.62
N ILE A 50 -4.70 0.82 -8.45
CA ILE A 50 -3.91 -0.41 -8.30
C ILE A 50 -4.74 -1.65 -8.65
N LYS A 51 -5.98 -1.74 -8.17
CA LYS A 51 -6.87 -2.86 -8.53
C LYS A 51 -7.13 -2.94 -10.02
N GLY A 52 -7.12 -1.81 -10.73
CA GLY A 52 -7.18 -1.75 -12.19
C GLY A 52 -6.08 -2.53 -12.91
N HIS A 53 -4.96 -2.81 -12.25
CA HIS A 53 -3.89 -3.68 -12.76
C HIS A 53 -4.14 -5.18 -12.53
N GLY A 54 -5.30 -5.58 -12.00
CA GLY A 54 -5.67 -6.99 -11.79
C GLY A 54 -5.06 -7.62 -10.54
N VAL A 55 -4.52 -6.81 -9.63
CA VAL A 55 -3.94 -7.24 -8.35
C VAL A 55 -4.81 -6.80 -7.16
N LYS A 56 -4.56 -7.33 -5.96
CA LYS A 56 -5.26 -6.91 -4.75
C LYS A 56 -4.63 -5.65 -4.17
N ALA A 57 -5.45 -4.77 -3.62
CA ALA A 57 -4.96 -3.62 -2.86
C ALA A 57 -5.82 -3.26 -1.66
N PHE A 58 -5.15 -2.75 -0.62
CA PHE A 58 -5.77 -2.28 0.62
C PHE A 58 -5.08 -1.00 1.10
N SER A 59 -5.85 -0.11 1.73
CA SER A 59 -5.31 1.06 2.41
C SER A 59 -5.26 0.84 3.92
N VAL A 60 -4.17 1.27 4.54
CA VAL A 60 -3.99 1.33 6.00
C VAL A 60 -3.60 2.74 6.41
N ALA A 61 -3.94 3.12 7.65
CA ALA A 61 -3.64 4.43 8.20
C ALA A 61 -2.84 4.33 9.51
N ALA A 62 -1.82 5.18 9.63
CA ALA A 62 -1.05 5.39 10.86
C ALA A 62 -0.27 6.72 10.80
N GLU A 63 -0.07 7.35 11.94
CA GLU A 63 1.01 8.29 12.18
C GLU A 63 2.27 7.51 12.56
N LEU A 64 3.31 7.60 11.73
CA LEU A 64 4.51 6.78 11.90
C LEU A 64 5.43 7.27 13.01
N SER A 65 5.20 8.48 13.54
CA SER A 65 5.85 8.94 14.78
C SER A 65 5.25 8.31 16.03
N GLU A 66 4.06 7.71 15.95
CA GLU A 66 3.36 7.10 17.08
C GLU A 66 3.51 5.58 17.08
N GLU A 67 4.33 5.05 17.99
CA GLU A 67 4.67 3.62 18.02
C GLU A 67 3.44 2.70 18.13
N GLU A 68 2.43 3.10 18.90
CA GLU A 68 1.19 2.33 19.04
C GLU A 68 0.42 2.23 17.73
N GLU A 69 0.37 3.31 16.94
CA GLU A 69 -0.27 3.29 15.62
C GLU A 69 0.51 2.43 14.63
N VAL A 70 1.84 2.48 14.67
CA VAL A 70 2.69 1.59 13.85
C VAL A 70 2.43 0.12 14.17
N ARG A 71 2.30 -0.24 15.45
CA ARG A 71 1.96 -1.61 15.88
C ARG A 71 0.58 -2.04 15.36
N LYS A 72 -0.45 -1.20 15.52
CA LYS A 72 -1.80 -1.45 14.99
C LYS A 72 -1.81 -1.62 13.47
N MET A 73 -1.04 -0.79 12.76
CA MET A 73 -0.88 -0.89 11.30
C MET A 73 -0.21 -2.21 10.92
N ALA A 74 0.88 -2.59 11.58
CA ALA A 74 1.58 -3.84 11.32
C ALA A 74 0.65 -5.06 11.50
N ASP A 75 -0.14 -5.10 12.57
CA ASP A 75 -1.13 -6.16 12.78
C ASP A 75 -2.20 -6.20 11.70
N ALA A 76 -2.61 -5.04 11.16
CA ALA A 76 -3.56 -4.98 10.05
C ALA A 76 -2.96 -5.47 8.74
N VAL A 77 -1.69 -5.17 8.49
CA VAL A 77 -0.92 -5.59 7.31
C VAL A 77 -0.69 -7.11 7.31
N LEU A 78 -0.31 -7.69 8.46
CA LEU A 78 0.01 -9.12 8.59
C LEU A 78 -1.20 -10.05 8.43
N LYS A 79 -2.42 -9.52 8.40
CA LYS A 79 -3.66 -10.29 8.18
C LYS A 79 -4.01 -10.48 6.70
N LYS A 80 -3.11 -10.15 5.77
CA LYS A 80 -3.30 -10.21 4.31
C LYS A 80 -2.42 -11.27 3.67
#